data_AF-A0AB33XSB0-F1
#
_entry.id   AF-A0AB33XSB0-F1
#
_cell.length_a   1.000
_cell.length_b   1.000
_cell.length_c   1.000
_cell.angle_alpha   90.00
_cell.angle_beta   90.00
_cell.angle_gamma   90.00
#
_symmetry.space_group_name_H-M   'P 1'
#
loop_
_entity.id
_entity.type
_entity.pdbx_description
1 polymer ?
#
loop_
_entity_poly.entity_id
_entity_poly.type
_entity_poly.pdbx_seq_one_letter_code
_entity_poly.pdbx_strand_id
1 'polypeptide(L)'
;MAKDRPSRLRPLTLRLLTGPAHALYYVIMNFVNNFDWNGGLFVIDAAIMILAYAHDHPQSYQVRQVPYQNVASILLDDQVIFPQQQIFFPPNRLRVIRLPEHFSFDNPDISAWLLSLLPDLGEDVEAPSSDQMWLTTSHLTKAKQLLIEVSFE
;
A
#
# COMPACT_ATOMS: atom_id res chain seq x y z
N MET A 1 -58.57 16.44 -21.87
CA MET A 1 -58.17 16.40 -20.44
C MET A 1 -56.85 15.68 -20.34
N ALA A 2 -55.79 16.43 -20.05
CA ALA A 2 -54.42 15.93 -19.93
C ALA A 2 -54.22 15.22 -18.58
N LYS A 3 -53.44 14.12 -18.59
CA LYS A 3 -52.57 13.79 -17.46
C LYS A 3 -51.41 12.90 -17.91
N ASP A 4 -50.38 13.57 -18.44
CA ASP A 4 -49.01 13.06 -18.43
C ASP A 4 -48.59 12.74 -16.99
N ARG A 5 -47.94 11.59 -16.81
CA ARG A 5 -47.14 11.28 -15.61
C ARG A 5 -45.86 10.55 -16.02
N PRO A 6 -44.75 10.80 -15.30
CA PRO A 6 -43.46 11.01 -15.93
C PRO A 6 -42.56 9.78 -15.86
N SER A 7 -41.74 9.67 -16.90
CA SER A 7 -40.55 8.84 -17.02
C SER A 7 -39.62 9.06 -15.83
N ARG A 8 -39.43 8.05 -14.97
CA ARG A 8 -38.41 8.07 -13.91
C ARG A 8 -37.15 7.38 -14.43
N LEU A 9 -36.31 8.17 -15.10
CA LEU A 9 -34.89 7.91 -15.29
C LEU A 9 -34.25 7.71 -13.92
N ARG A 10 -33.68 6.52 -13.67
CA ARG A 10 -32.84 6.30 -12.48
C ARG A 10 -31.48 6.95 -12.73
N PRO A 11 -30.98 7.81 -11.83
CA PRO A 11 -29.76 8.57 -12.05
C PRO A 11 -28.54 7.67 -11.93
N LEU A 12 -27.76 7.64 -13.02
CA LEU A 12 -26.41 7.07 -13.16
C LEU A 12 -25.33 7.87 -12.37
N THR A 13 -25.73 8.51 -11.26
CA THR A 13 -24.94 9.52 -10.53
C THR A 13 -24.71 9.11 -9.08
N LEU A 14 -24.61 7.80 -8.82
CA LEU A 14 -24.28 7.26 -7.49
C LEU A 14 -23.20 6.17 -7.56
N ARG A 15 -22.21 6.36 -8.42
CA ARG A 15 -20.99 5.52 -8.50
C ARG A 15 -19.68 6.30 -8.43
N LEU A 16 -19.73 7.61 -8.22
CA LEU A 16 -18.55 8.49 -8.28
C LEU A 16 -18.14 9.11 -6.94
N LEU A 17 -18.73 8.67 -5.83
CA LEU A 17 -18.50 9.29 -4.50
C LEU A 17 -18.11 8.32 -3.39
N THR A 18 -17.82 7.06 -3.70
CA THR A 18 -17.34 6.07 -2.72
C THR A 18 -15.81 5.97 -2.65
N GLY A 19 -15.10 6.37 -3.71
CA GLY A 19 -13.63 6.33 -3.78
C GLY A 19 -12.92 7.28 -2.80
N PRO A 20 -13.23 8.59 -2.76
CA PRO A 20 -12.51 9.51 -1.87
C PRO A 20 -12.94 9.38 -0.41
N ALA A 21 -14.15 8.86 -0.13
CA ALA A 21 -14.64 8.68 1.23
C ALA A 21 -13.95 7.51 1.96
N HIS A 22 -13.61 6.43 1.25
CA HIS A 22 -12.83 5.34 1.84
C HIS A 22 -11.40 5.78 2.16
N ALA A 23 -10.72 6.46 1.23
CA ALA A 23 -9.38 6.99 1.46
C ALA A 23 -9.34 7.98 2.64
N LEU A 24 -10.34 8.85 2.77
CA LEU A 24 -10.45 9.78 3.89
C LEU A 24 -10.79 9.08 5.22
N TYR A 25 -11.60 8.01 5.19
CA TYR A 25 -11.92 7.19 6.36
C TYR A 25 -10.69 6.45 6.90
N TYR A 26 -9.84 5.88 6.03
CA TYR A 26 -8.58 5.26 6.44
C TYR A 26 -7.61 6.27 7.07
N VAL A 27 -7.48 7.47 6.47
CA VAL A 27 -6.63 8.54 7.02
C VAL A 27 -7.13 9.01 8.40
N ILE A 28 -8.45 9.15 8.57
CA ILE A 28 -9.03 9.63 9.84
C ILE A 28 -9.07 8.53 10.91
N MET A 29 -9.31 7.26 10.56
CA MET A 29 -9.36 6.15 11.53
C MET A 29 -7.96 5.66 11.96
N ASN A 30 -6.95 5.71 11.09
CA ASN A 30 -5.56 5.46 11.53
C ASN A 30 -5.09 6.49 12.55
N PHE A 31 -5.51 7.75 12.38
CA PHE A 31 -5.14 8.85 13.26
C PHE A 31 -5.70 8.74 14.69
N VAL A 32 -6.80 7.99 14.89
CA VAL A 32 -7.48 7.87 16.20
C VAL A 32 -7.02 6.66 17.00
N ASN A 33 -6.53 5.58 16.36
CA ASN A 33 -6.25 4.32 17.05
C ASN A 33 -4.78 4.08 17.43
N ASN A 34 -3.85 4.85 16.88
CA ASN A 34 -2.43 4.68 17.16
C ASN A 34 -1.88 6.01 17.68
N PHE A 35 -1.66 6.17 18.99
CA PHE A 35 -0.99 7.35 19.55
C PHE A 35 0.13 6.92 20.51
N ASP A 36 1.39 7.00 20.05
CA ASP A 36 2.62 6.87 20.85
C ASP A 36 3.41 8.18 20.81
N TRP A 37 3.86 8.63 21.98
CA TRP A 37 4.44 9.95 22.26
C TRP A 37 5.89 10.12 21.77
N ASN A 38 6.48 9.13 21.09
CA ASN A 38 7.91 9.10 20.73
C ASN A 38 8.22 9.31 19.22
N GLY A 39 7.25 9.74 18.41
CA GLY A 39 7.47 9.99 16.97
C GLY A 39 7.48 8.74 16.08
N GLY A 40 7.22 7.55 16.64
CA GLY A 40 7.02 6.30 15.90
C GLY A 40 5.77 6.30 15.01
N LEU A 41 4.74 7.06 15.39
CA LEU A 41 3.47 7.18 14.65
C LEU A 41 3.67 7.54 13.18
N PHE A 42 4.43 8.62 12.97
CA PHE A 42 4.59 9.20 11.66
C PHE A 42 5.25 8.23 10.68
N VAL A 43 6.14 7.36 11.18
CA VAL A 43 6.85 6.38 10.35
C VAL A 43 5.93 5.23 9.94
N ILE A 44 5.08 4.75 10.86
CA ILE A 44 4.14 3.66 10.58
C ILE A 44 2.99 4.13 9.68
N ASP A 45 2.42 5.31 9.94
CA ASP A 45 1.39 5.91 9.09
C ASP A 45 1.89 6.10 7.65
N ALA A 46 3.15 6.52 7.49
CA ALA A 46 3.75 6.67 6.18
C ALA A 46 4.04 5.32 5.51
N ALA A 47 4.45 4.28 6.25
CA ALA A 47 4.60 2.93 5.71
C ALA A 47 3.26 2.40 5.19
N ILE A 48 2.19 2.54 5.97
CA ILE A 48 0.83 2.17 5.56
C ILE A 48 0.40 2.98 4.35
N MET A 49 0.61 4.30 4.33
CA MET A 49 0.29 5.16 3.18
C MET A 49 1.01 4.72 1.90
N ILE A 50 2.30 4.39 1.98
CA ILE A 50 3.10 3.94 0.84
C ILE A 50 2.54 2.62 0.27
N LEU A 51 2.24 1.66 1.14
CA LEU A 51 1.71 0.36 0.76
C LEU A 51 0.27 0.46 0.22
N ALA A 52 -0.57 1.27 0.86
CA ALA A 52 -1.93 1.54 0.42
C ALA A 52 -1.95 2.24 -0.94
N TYR A 53 -1.06 3.21 -1.18
CA TYR A 53 -0.94 3.85 -2.49
C TYR A 53 -0.64 2.82 -3.59
N ALA A 54 0.36 1.96 -3.36
CA ALA A 54 0.73 0.93 -4.33
C ALA A 54 -0.44 -0.04 -4.57
N HIS A 55 -1.06 -0.55 -3.49
CA HIS A 55 -2.25 -1.41 -3.56
C HIS A 55 -3.38 -0.81 -4.40
N ASP A 56 -3.71 0.46 -4.17
CA ASP A 56 -4.83 1.13 -4.84
C ASP A 56 -4.50 1.57 -6.28
N HIS A 57 -3.23 1.57 -6.68
CA HIS A 57 -2.76 2.01 -7.99
C HIS A 57 -1.84 0.97 -8.65
N PRO A 58 -2.35 -0.23 -9.00
CA PRO A 58 -1.53 -1.31 -9.57
C PRO A 58 -0.85 -0.94 -10.90
N GLN A 59 -1.39 0.03 -11.63
CA GLN A 59 -0.78 0.58 -12.85
C GLN A 59 0.45 1.47 -12.60
N SER A 60 0.73 1.85 -11.35
CA SER A 60 1.80 2.79 -10.99
C SER A 60 3.15 2.11 -10.73
N TYR A 61 3.17 0.79 -10.64
CA TYR A 61 4.37 0.02 -10.33
C TYR A 61 4.59 -1.15 -11.29
N GLN A 62 5.82 -1.65 -11.29
CA GLN A 62 6.21 -2.91 -11.91
C GLN A 62 6.63 -3.89 -10.83
N VAL A 63 6.12 -5.12 -10.89
CA VAL A 63 6.59 -6.21 -10.02
C VAL A 63 7.98 -6.64 -10.49
N ARG A 64 8.94 -6.68 -9.57
CA ARG A 64 10.29 -7.15 -9.84
C ARG A 64 10.47 -8.55 -9.26
N GLN A 65 10.85 -9.47 -10.12
CA GLN A 65 11.29 -10.80 -9.73
C GLN A 65 12.65 -10.70 -9.04
N VAL A 66 12.71 -11.16 -7.78
CA VAL A 66 13.92 -11.20 -6.96
C VAL A 66 14.24 -12.66 -6.62
N PRO A 67 15.50 -13.02 -6.34
CA PRO A 67 15.88 -14.40 -6.05
C PRO A 67 15.40 -14.91 -4.67
N TYR A 68 14.56 -14.14 -3.98
CA TYR A 68 14.05 -14.43 -2.65
C TYR A 68 12.58 -14.81 -2.72
N GLN A 69 12.23 -15.90 -2.04
CA GLN A 69 10.89 -16.50 -2.05
C GLN A 69 9.91 -15.79 -1.12
N ASN A 70 10.43 -15.04 -0.15
CA ASN A 70 9.70 -14.34 0.91
C ASN A 70 9.80 -12.82 0.77
N VAL A 71 9.99 -12.30 -0.44
CA VAL A 71 10.11 -10.86 -0.69
C VAL A 71 9.17 -10.43 -1.81
N ALA A 72 8.15 -9.64 -1.45
CA ALA A 72 7.36 -8.91 -2.40
C ALA A 72 8.13 -7.66 -2.82
N SER A 73 8.28 -7.43 -4.11
CA SER A 73 9.20 -6.41 -4.61
C SER A 73 8.61 -5.67 -5.80
N ILE A 74 8.45 -4.35 -5.67
CA ILE A 74 7.88 -3.48 -6.69
C ILE A 74 8.74 -2.23 -6.93
N LEU A 75 8.59 -1.65 -8.12
CA LEU A 75 9.25 -0.43 -8.55
C LEU A 75 8.21 0.56 -9.05
N LEU A 76 8.14 1.73 -8.42
CA LEU A 76 7.31 2.85 -8.86
C LEU A 76 8.18 3.83 -9.66
N ASP A 77 7.54 4.57 -10.55
CA ASP A 77 8.17 5.73 -11.18
C ASP A 77 8.42 6.84 -10.14
N ASP A 78 9.57 7.53 -10.20
CA ASP A 78 9.93 8.60 -9.24
C ASP A 78 9.08 9.88 -9.35
N GLN A 79 8.20 9.96 -10.36
CA GLN A 79 7.17 10.99 -10.45
C GLN A 79 6.01 10.79 -9.47
N VAL A 80 5.89 9.61 -8.85
CA VAL A 80 4.97 9.40 -7.72
C VAL A 80 5.51 10.16 -6.51
N ILE A 81 4.78 11.19 -6.08
CA ILE A 81 5.21 12.07 -4.99
C ILE A 81 4.58 11.64 -3.66
N PHE A 82 5.45 11.30 -2.70
CA PHE A 82 5.04 11.06 -1.32
C PHE A 82 5.38 12.26 -0.41
N PRO A 83 4.56 12.56 0.60
CA PRO A 83 4.96 13.46 1.68
C PRO A 83 6.29 13.04 2.28
N GLN A 84 7.23 13.99 2.41
CA GLN A 84 8.57 13.73 2.98
C GLN A 84 9.32 12.58 2.27
N GLN A 85 9.15 12.45 0.95
CA GLN A 85 9.70 11.36 0.15
C GLN A 85 11.19 11.06 0.40
N GLN A 86 12.04 12.05 0.63
CA GLN A 86 13.47 11.80 0.87
C GLN A 86 13.77 11.10 2.20
N ILE A 87 12.85 11.18 3.18
CA ILE A 87 12.98 10.49 4.47
C ILE A 87 12.62 9.01 4.31
N PHE A 88 11.59 8.71 3.50
CA PHE A 88 11.09 7.36 3.28
C PHE A 88 11.83 6.64 2.15
N PHE A 89 12.12 7.33 1.06
CA PHE A 89 12.91 6.85 -0.07
C PHE A 89 14.23 7.63 -0.14
N PRO A 90 15.18 7.36 0.75
CA PRO A 90 16.44 8.07 0.73
C PRO A 90 17.21 7.78 -0.57
N PRO A 91 17.88 8.79 -1.16
CA PRO A 91 18.54 8.66 -2.45
C PRO A 91 19.69 7.66 -2.38
N ASN A 92 19.59 6.58 -3.15
CA ASN A 92 20.54 5.47 -3.23
C ASN A 92 20.93 4.88 -1.86
N ARG A 93 19.99 4.86 -0.90
CA ARG A 93 20.16 4.21 0.40
C ARG A 93 18.91 3.41 0.72
N LEU A 94 19.07 2.37 1.52
CA LEU A 94 17.95 1.61 2.03
C LEU A 94 17.42 2.25 3.32
N ARG A 95 16.10 2.35 3.42
CA ARG A 95 15.39 2.54 4.68
C ARG A 95 14.61 1.28 4.98
N VAL A 96 14.77 0.76 6.20
CA VAL A 96 14.07 -0.43 6.68
C VAL A 96 13.13 -0.02 7.82
N ILE A 97 11.90 -0.49 7.78
CA ILE A 97 10.85 -0.23 8.77
C ILE A 97 10.23 -1.58 9.14
N ARG A 98 10.23 -1.93 10.43
CA ARG A 98 9.45 -3.08 10.92
C ARG A 98 7.97 -2.71 10.91
N LEU A 99 7.14 -3.49 10.23
CA LEU A 99 5.70 -3.33 10.33
C LEU A 99 5.21 -3.87 11.68
N PRO A 100 4.16 -3.26 12.28
CA PRO A 100 3.59 -3.77 13.52
C PRO A 100 3.10 -5.22 13.36
N GLU A 101 3.18 -6.02 14.43
CA GLU A 101 2.73 -7.43 14.41
C GLU A 101 1.24 -7.56 14.06
N HIS A 102 0.44 -6.57 14.43
CA HIS A 102 -0.99 -6.52 14.09
C HIS A 102 -1.26 -5.95 12.69
N PHE A 103 -0.24 -5.59 11.90
CA PHE A 103 -0.43 -4.96 10.59
C PHE A 103 -1.36 -5.77 9.69
N SER A 104 -1.15 -7.09 9.62
CA SER A 104 -1.95 -7.97 8.77
C SER A 104 -3.38 -8.15 9.26
N PHE A 105 -3.58 -8.07 10.57
CA PHE A 105 -4.92 -8.06 11.15
C PHE A 105 -5.66 -6.76 10.83
N ASP A 106 -4.96 -5.63 10.92
CA ASP A 106 -5.54 -4.30 10.66
C ASP A 106 -5.72 -3.98 9.18
N ASN A 107 -4.89 -4.59 8.31
CA ASN A 107 -4.84 -4.32 6.86
C ASN A 107 -4.88 -5.64 6.05
N PRO A 108 -5.95 -6.45 6.18
CA PRO A 108 -6.00 -7.79 5.58
C PRO A 108 -5.90 -7.75 4.05
N ASP A 109 -6.48 -6.74 3.40
CA ASP A 109 -6.43 -6.59 1.95
C ASP A 109 -5.01 -6.30 1.44
N ILE A 110 -4.28 -5.41 2.12
CA ILE A 110 -2.89 -5.09 1.79
C ILE A 110 -2.00 -6.31 2.01
N SER A 111 -2.18 -7.05 3.11
CA SER A 111 -1.40 -8.27 3.36
C SER A 111 -1.68 -9.36 2.32
N ALA A 112 -2.94 -9.60 1.97
CA ALA A 112 -3.30 -10.55 0.92
C ALA A 112 -2.69 -10.14 -0.44
N TRP A 113 -2.72 -8.85 -0.77
CA TRP A 113 -2.06 -8.32 -1.95
C TRP A 113 -0.54 -8.52 -1.91
N LEU A 114 0.14 -8.20 -0.82
CA LEU A 114 1.59 -8.40 -0.71
C LEU A 114 1.98 -9.87 -0.89
N LEU A 115 1.21 -10.80 -0.31
CA LEU A 115 1.41 -12.23 -0.51
C LEU A 115 1.20 -12.65 -1.97
N SER A 116 0.25 -12.03 -2.68
CA SER A 116 0.02 -12.29 -4.12
C SER A 116 1.15 -11.79 -5.03
N LEU A 117 2.02 -10.91 -4.53
CA LEU A 117 3.19 -10.42 -5.26
C LEU A 117 4.42 -11.33 -5.10
N LEU A 118 4.35 -12.32 -4.22
CA LEU A 118 5.42 -13.28 -4.04
C LEU A 118 5.56 -14.14 -5.31
N PRO A 119 6.78 -14.61 -5.62
CA PRO A 119 6.96 -15.56 -6.71
C PRO A 119 6.15 -16.83 -6.43
N ASP A 120 5.65 -17.48 -7.48
CA ASP A 120 4.96 -18.77 -7.35
C ASP A 120 5.89 -19.76 -6.64
N LEU A 121 5.53 -20.10 -5.41
CA LEU A 121 6.22 -21.09 -4.61
C LEU A 121 5.68 -22.47 -5.03
N GLY A 122 6.58 -23.44 -5.20
CA GLY A 122 6.16 -24.83 -5.41
C GLY A 122 5.34 -25.34 -4.23
N GLU A 123 4.53 -26.38 -4.43
CA GLU A 123 3.61 -26.95 -3.43
C GLU A 123 4.30 -27.38 -2.11
N ASP A 124 5.63 -27.56 -2.14
CA ASP A 124 6.45 -28.02 -1.00
C ASP A 124 7.04 -26.89 -0.13
N VAL A 125 6.75 -25.62 -0.43
CA VAL A 125 7.29 -24.48 0.31
C VAL A 125 6.27 -23.98 1.33
N GLU A 126 6.72 -23.84 2.58
CA GLU A 126 5.90 -23.25 3.65
C GLU A 126 5.52 -21.80 3.29
N ALA A 127 4.23 -21.50 3.37
CA ALA A 127 3.75 -20.15 3.09
C ALA A 127 4.35 -19.15 4.09
N PRO A 128 4.89 -18.01 3.64
CA PRO A 128 5.49 -17.03 4.53
C PRO A 128 4.48 -16.50 5.55
N SER A 129 4.91 -16.36 6.80
CA SER A 129 4.11 -15.75 7.85
C SER A 129 3.95 -14.25 7.62
N SER A 130 2.76 -13.73 7.91
CA SER A 130 2.46 -12.30 7.86
C SER A 130 2.62 -11.61 9.22
N ASP A 131 3.16 -12.31 10.22
CA ASP A 131 3.32 -11.81 11.59
C ASP A 131 4.58 -10.95 11.76
N GLN A 132 5.61 -11.22 10.95
CA GLN A 132 6.85 -10.46 10.93
C GLN A 132 7.11 -9.95 9.52
N MET A 133 6.91 -8.65 9.32
CA MET A 133 7.12 -8.02 8.03
C MET A 133 8.03 -6.81 8.14
N TRP A 134 8.89 -6.65 7.15
CA TRP A 134 9.82 -5.53 7.06
C TRP A 134 9.66 -4.82 5.73
N LEU A 135 9.31 -3.53 5.78
CA LEU A 135 9.26 -2.65 4.62
C LEU A 135 10.65 -2.06 4.37
N THR A 136 11.19 -2.31 3.18
CA THR A 136 12.42 -1.71 2.68
C THR A 136 12.10 -0.75 1.53
N THR A 137 12.66 0.46 1.58
CA THR A 137 12.42 1.53 0.62
C THR A 137 13.71 2.22 0.19
N SER A 138 13.78 2.68 -1.06
CA SER A 138 14.94 3.42 -1.60
C SER A 138 14.56 4.23 -2.82
N HIS A 139 15.18 5.39 -3.02
CA HIS A 139 15.10 6.10 -4.30
C HIS A 139 16.30 5.72 -5.18
N LEU A 140 16.05 4.92 -6.21
CA LEU A 140 17.03 4.52 -7.22
C LEU A 140 17.21 5.65 -8.23
N THR A 141 17.93 6.71 -7.84
CA THR A 141 18.03 7.98 -8.58
C THR A 141 18.46 7.84 -10.04
N LYS A 142 19.38 6.91 -10.35
CA LYS A 142 19.85 6.67 -11.72
C LYS A 142 18.77 6.02 -12.59
N ALA A 143 17.96 5.14 -12.01
CA ALA A 143 16.86 4.46 -12.68
C ALA A 143 15.57 5.28 -12.69
N LYS A 144 15.52 6.39 -11.93
CA LYS A 144 14.31 7.21 -11.72
C LYS A 144 13.14 6.39 -11.16
N GLN A 145 13.45 5.55 -10.18
CA GLN A 145 12.48 4.62 -9.60
C GLN A 145 12.50 4.68 -8.08
N LEU A 146 11.33 4.50 -7.48
CA LEU A 146 11.16 4.24 -6.06
C LEU A 146 11.05 2.73 -5.84
N LEU A 147 11.97 2.19 -5.06
CA LEU A 147 11.99 0.80 -4.64
C LEU A 147 11.10 0.63 -3.41
N ILE A 148 10.21 -0.35 -3.46
CA ILE A 148 9.45 -0.86 -2.32
C ILE A 148 9.63 -2.37 -2.28
N GLU A 149 10.12 -2.89 -1.16
CA GLU A 149 10.15 -4.32 -0.88
C GLU A 149 9.50 -4.59 0.48
N VAL A 150 8.79 -5.71 0.58
CA VAL A 150 8.33 -6.24 1.86
C VAL A 150 8.85 -7.65 1.99
N SER A 151 9.69 -7.89 3.00
CA SER A 151 10.13 -9.22 3.37
C SER A 151 9.28 -9.79 4.51
N PHE A 152 9.02 -11.08 4.43
CA PHE A 152 8.25 -11.86 5.40
C PHE A 152 9.21 -12.79 6.18
N GLU A 153 9.15 -12.77 7.51
CA GLU A 153 10.02 -13.57 8.40
C GLU A 153 9.24 -14.55 9.29
#